data_AF-A0A3D2HV61-F1
#
_entry.id   AF-A0A3D2HV61-F1
#
_cell.length_a   1.000
_cell.length_b   1.000
_cell.length_c   1.000
_cell.angle_alpha   90.00
_cell.angle_beta   90.00
_cell.angle_gamma   90.00
#
_symmetry.space_group_name_H-M   'P 1'
#
loop_
_entity.id
_entity.type
_entity.pdbx_description
1 polymer ?
#
loop_
_entity_poly.entity_id
_entity_poly.type
_entity_poly.pdbx_seq_one_letter_code
_entity_poly.pdbx_strand_id
1 'polypeptide(L)'
;MAITPYLAMTAGERNAAQAFPPRAGWLSCHFSASGMGLSNLPAALPPGSLLILDDSTPMDGHDPEQIAGQLEDCAKRLRCAGILLDFQQPGMENVQNLVARLETAISVPLIVSAAYAKNAGCAVFLPPVPADVPLSEYLSSWRGREIWLEAALDGLEITLTESGAARRLLPRWEQPEAAGFR
;
A
#
# COMPACT_ATOMS: atom_id res chain seq x y z
N MET A 1 -0.76 -19.94 5.83
CA MET A 1 0.13 -18.85 6.25
C MET A 1 -0.74 -17.65 6.55
N ALA A 2 -0.68 -17.05 7.73
CA ALA A 2 -1.50 -15.88 8.04
C ALA A 2 -0.98 -14.67 7.26
N ILE A 3 -1.85 -14.03 6.47
CA ILE A 3 -1.53 -12.78 5.79
C ILE A 3 -1.43 -11.69 6.86
N THR A 4 -0.36 -10.90 6.82
CA THR A 4 -0.18 -9.79 7.74
C THR A 4 -1.03 -8.60 7.28
N PRO A 5 -2.06 -8.17 8.03
CA PRO A 5 -2.85 -7.01 7.65
C PRO A 5 -2.17 -5.72 8.11
N TYR A 6 -2.33 -4.67 7.31
CA TYR A 6 -1.98 -3.30 7.65
C TYR A 6 -3.24 -2.44 7.55
N LEU A 7 -3.47 -1.58 8.53
CA LEU A 7 -4.56 -0.61 8.47
C LEU A 7 -4.02 0.69 7.86
N ALA A 8 -4.38 0.97 6.60
CA ALA A 8 -4.08 2.25 5.98
C ALA A 8 -4.87 3.36 6.68
N MET A 9 -4.19 4.44 7.07
CA MET A 9 -4.78 5.56 7.81
C MET A 9 -4.21 6.87 7.30
N THR A 10 -5.09 7.85 7.13
CA THR A 10 -4.73 9.24 6.91
C THR A 10 -4.21 9.90 8.19
N ALA A 11 -3.56 11.05 8.05
CA ALA A 11 -3.13 11.87 9.17
C ALA A 11 -4.30 12.30 10.07
N GLY A 12 -5.46 12.60 9.45
CA GLY A 12 -6.69 12.95 10.17
C GLY A 12 -7.22 11.80 11.03
N GLU A 13 -7.34 10.62 10.44
CA GLU A 13 -7.78 9.40 11.15
C GLU A 13 -6.80 9.02 12.26
N ARG A 14 -5.49 9.13 12.00
CA ARG A 14 -4.47 8.93 13.03
C ARG A 14 -4.67 9.90 14.20
N ASN A 15 -4.94 11.17 13.93
CA ASN A 15 -5.08 12.18 14.98
C ASN A 15 -6.34 11.95 15.82
N ALA A 16 -7.37 11.37 15.23
CA ALA A 16 -8.62 11.01 15.90
C ALA A 16 -8.55 9.66 16.66
N ALA A 17 -7.60 8.79 16.31
CA ALA A 17 -7.47 7.47 16.94
C ALA A 17 -6.88 7.56 18.35
N GLN A 18 -7.50 6.85 19.30
CA GLN A 18 -7.02 6.78 20.69
C GLN A 18 -5.72 5.99 20.85
N ALA A 19 -5.46 5.03 19.95
CA ALA A 19 -4.25 4.21 19.95
C ALA A 19 -3.81 3.91 18.52
N PHE A 20 -2.50 3.70 18.33
CA PHE A 20 -1.96 3.30 17.03
C PHE A 20 -2.17 1.80 16.83
N PRO A 21 -2.69 1.34 15.68
CA PRO A 21 -2.69 -0.07 15.38
C PRO A 21 -1.24 -0.57 15.31
N PRO A 22 -0.94 -1.80 15.77
CA PRO A 22 0.42 -2.33 15.75
C PRO A 22 1.06 -2.36 14.35
N ARG A 23 0.23 -2.45 13.30
CA ARG A 23 0.63 -2.46 11.89
C ARG A 23 -0.23 -1.47 11.12
N ALA A 24 0.27 -0.25 10.98
CA ALA A 24 -0.39 0.82 10.25
C ALA A 24 0.23 0.99 8.86
N GLY A 25 -0.56 1.47 7.90
CA GLY A 25 -0.06 2.10 6.69
C GLY A 25 -0.30 3.60 6.76
N TRP A 26 0.73 4.41 6.60
CA TRP A 26 0.57 5.87 6.59
C TRP A 26 0.17 6.36 5.21
N LEU A 27 -1.14 6.56 4.99
CA LEU A 27 -1.76 7.00 3.74
C LEU A 27 -1.96 8.52 3.76
N SER A 28 -0.85 9.26 3.78
CA SER A 28 -0.90 10.72 3.69
C SER A 28 0.35 11.34 3.09
N CYS A 29 1.38 10.55 2.78
CA CYS A 29 2.59 11.05 2.15
C CYS A 29 2.31 11.25 0.65
N HIS A 30 2.62 12.43 0.14
CA HIS A 30 2.43 12.79 -1.27
C HIS A 30 3.48 13.80 -1.73
N PHE A 31 3.54 14.03 -3.02
CA PHE A 31 4.37 15.07 -3.65
C PHE A 31 3.98 16.47 -3.18
N SER A 32 4.96 17.35 -2.94
CA SER A 32 4.69 18.68 -2.38
C SER A 32 4.11 19.64 -3.43
N ALA A 33 2.88 20.12 -3.22
CA ALA A 33 2.22 21.07 -4.13
C ALA A 33 2.87 22.47 -4.22
N SER A 34 3.64 22.88 -3.20
CA SER A 34 4.17 24.24 -3.08
C SER A 34 5.70 24.31 -3.02
N GLY A 35 6.40 23.21 -3.28
CA GLY A 35 7.84 23.10 -3.03
C GLY A 35 8.41 21.78 -3.54
N MET A 36 9.72 21.57 -3.39
CA MET A 36 10.40 20.37 -3.88
C MET A 36 10.34 19.23 -2.86
N GLY A 37 10.01 18.01 -3.32
CA GLY A 37 10.07 16.79 -2.51
C GLY A 37 8.70 16.33 -2.02
N LEU A 38 8.68 15.70 -0.84
CA LEU A 38 7.51 15.10 -0.23
C LEU A 38 6.90 15.96 0.88
N SER A 39 5.58 15.93 0.95
CA SER A 39 4.75 16.48 2.01
C SER A 39 4.20 15.38 2.89
N ASN A 40 3.88 15.75 4.14
CA ASN A 40 3.19 14.88 5.11
C ASN A 40 3.90 13.55 5.41
N LEU A 41 5.24 13.54 5.36
CA LEU A 41 6.02 12.45 5.96
C LEU A 41 5.72 12.36 7.46
N PRO A 42 5.53 11.15 8.01
CA PRO A 42 5.15 10.99 9.40
C PRO A 42 6.31 11.33 10.35
N ALA A 43 5.98 12.05 11.42
CA ALA A 43 6.92 12.30 12.51
C ALA A 43 7.23 11.03 13.31
N ALA A 44 6.21 10.19 13.54
CA ALA A 44 6.31 8.93 14.27
C ALA A 44 5.32 7.90 13.73
N LEU A 45 5.74 6.64 13.69
CA LEU A 45 4.93 5.45 13.41
C LEU A 45 5.41 4.29 14.32
N PRO A 46 4.56 3.32 14.67
CA PRO A 46 5.01 2.06 15.25
C PRO A 46 6.01 1.36 14.33
N PRO A 47 7.08 0.76 14.88
CA PRO A 47 8.01 -0.05 14.10
C PRO A 47 7.28 -1.16 13.35
N GLY A 48 7.69 -1.41 12.12
CA GLY A 48 7.05 -2.35 11.22
C GLY A 48 5.79 -1.82 10.54
N SER A 49 5.49 -0.52 10.60
CA SER A 49 4.43 0.12 9.78
C SER A 49 4.86 0.23 8.31
N LEU A 50 3.89 0.42 7.40
CA LEU A 50 4.14 0.80 6.01
C LEU A 50 4.11 2.32 5.85
N LEU A 51 4.99 2.83 5.02
CA LEU A 51 4.86 4.17 4.46
C LEU A 51 4.14 4.05 3.11
N ILE A 52 3.07 4.82 2.89
CA ILE A 52 2.35 4.81 1.61
C ILE A 52 2.55 6.18 0.95
N LEU A 53 3.14 6.18 -0.24
CA LEU A 53 3.28 7.36 -1.08
C LEU A 53 2.21 7.30 -2.17
N ASP A 54 1.34 8.31 -2.21
CA ASP A 54 0.35 8.49 -3.26
C ASP A 54 0.74 9.62 -4.23
N ASP A 55 0.06 9.67 -5.38
CA ASP A 55 0.21 10.69 -6.41
C ASP A 55 -1.00 11.64 -6.48
N SER A 56 -1.66 11.87 -5.34
CA SER A 56 -2.78 12.82 -5.23
C SER A 56 -2.37 14.25 -5.60
N THR A 57 -1.10 14.57 -5.42
CA THR A 57 -0.44 15.75 -6.01
C THR A 57 0.46 15.27 -7.15
N PRO A 58 0.44 15.92 -8.34
CA PRO A 58 1.30 15.53 -9.45
C PRO A 58 2.79 15.55 -9.10
N MET A 59 3.55 14.62 -9.67
CA MET A 59 5.00 14.52 -9.49
C MET A 59 5.78 15.66 -10.18
N ASP A 60 5.16 16.40 -11.11
CA ASP A 60 5.84 17.32 -12.03
C ASP A 60 6.83 18.26 -11.35
N GLY A 61 8.06 18.27 -11.86
CA GLY A 61 9.15 19.11 -11.35
C GLY A 61 9.87 18.58 -10.11
N HIS A 62 9.47 17.43 -9.53
CA HIS A 62 10.22 16.81 -8.45
C HIS A 62 11.41 15.99 -8.95
N ASP A 63 12.51 16.06 -8.20
CA ASP A 63 13.73 15.30 -8.44
C ASP A 63 13.59 13.87 -7.84
N PRO A 64 13.64 12.80 -8.66
CA PRO A 64 13.59 11.43 -8.17
C PRO A 64 14.65 11.08 -7.13
N GLU A 65 15.83 11.69 -7.19
CA GLU A 65 16.90 11.46 -6.19
C GLU A 65 16.52 12.01 -4.83
N GLN A 66 16.00 13.24 -4.81
CA GLN A 66 15.51 13.86 -3.59
C GLN A 66 14.36 13.05 -2.97
N ILE A 67 13.40 12.60 -3.80
CA ILE A 67 12.27 11.77 -3.34
C ILE A 67 12.75 10.46 -2.73
N ALA A 68 13.68 9.77 -3.41
CA ALA A 68 14.25 8.52 -2.93
C ALA A 68 14.96 8.70 -1.58
N GLY A 69 15.78 9.74 -1.44
CA GLY A 69 16.46 10.05 -0.18
C GLY A 69 15.48 10.31 0.97
N GLN A 70 14.44 11.12 0.72
CA GLN A 70 13.43 11.43 1.74
C GLN A 70 12.65 10.19 2.21
N LEU A 71 12.27 9.31 1.28
CA LEU A 71 11.58 8.06 1.60
C LEU A 71 12.49 7.11 2.39
N GLU A 72 13.71 6.91 1.93
CA GLU A 72 14.69 6.00 2.56
C GLU A 72 15.02 6.45 3.98
N ASP A 73 15.31 7.74 4.17
CA ASP A 73 15.59 8.32 5.47
C ASP A 73 14.40 8.16 6.43
N CYS A 74 13.17 8.41 5.93
CA CYS A 74 11.96 8.24 6.72
C CYS A 74 11.73 6.77 7.11
N ALA A 75 11.85 5.85 6.14
CA ALA A 75 11.64 4.43 6.36
C ALA A 75 12.64 3.85 7.37
N LYS A 76 13.92 4.20 7.27
CA LYS A 76 14.96 3.80 8.23
C LYS A 76 14.72 4.37 9.61
N ARG A 77 14.47 5.68 9.70
CA ARG A 77 14.23 6.38 10.98
C ARG A 77 13.06 5.79 11.76
N LEU A 78 11.99 5.41 11.05
CA LEU A 78 10.77 4.87 11.66
C LEU A 78 10.76 3.34 11.74
N ARG A 79 11.77 2.66 11.17
CA ARG A 79 11.84 1.20 11.05
C ARG A 79 10.60 0.63 10.36
N CYS A 80 10.23 1.23 9.22
CA CYS A 80 9.11 0.76 8.41
C CYS A 80 9.37 -0.65 7.87
N ALA A 81 8.30 -1.43 7.73
CA ALA A 81 8.35 -2.76 7.10
C ALA A 81 8.48 -2.68 5.56
N GLY A 82 8.12 -1.54 4.97
CA GLY A 82 8.18 -1.32 3.53
C GLY A 82 7.59 0.02 3.13
N ILE A 83 7.70 0.31 1.83
CA ILE A 83 7.08 1.46 1.17
C ILE A 83 6.12 0.94 0.11
N LEU A 84 4.87 1.39 0.14
CA LEU A 84 3.87 1.14 -0.90
C LEU A 84 3.71 2.40 -1.77
N LEU A 85 3.79 2.24 -3.08
CA LEU A 85 3.45 3.28 -4.05
C LEU A 85 2.01 3.07 -4.52
N ASP A 86 1.10 3.85 -3.95
CA ASP A 86 -0.33 3.84 -4.29
C ASP A 86 -0.63 4.93 -5.33
N PHE A 87 -0.06 4.74 -6.52
CA PHE A 87 -0.22 5.69 -7.63
C PHE A 87 -1.46 5.37 -8.47
N GLN A 88 -2.15 6.41 -8.92
CA GLN A 88 -3.39 6.34 -9.70
C GLN A 88 -3.27 6.97 -11.10
N GLN A 89 -2.10 7.50 -11.48
CA GLN A 89 -1.85 8.13 -12.79
C GLN A 89 -0.88 7.33 -13.70
N PRO A 90 -1.29 6.16 -14.24
CA PRO A 90 -0.39 5.29 -14.99
C PRO A 90 -0.04 5.87 -16.37
N GLY A 91 1.13 5.47 -16.88
CA GLY A 91 1.59 5.84 -18.23
C GLY A 91 2.47 7.10 -18.29
N MET A 92 2.75 7.73 -17.15
CA MET A 92 3.64 8.88 -17.07
C MET A 92 5.11 8.45 -16.96
N GLU A 93 5.96 8.96 -17.86
CA GLU A 93 7.39 8.58 -17.96
C GLU A 93 8.18 8.94 -16.69
N ASN A 94 7.92 10.12 -16.12
CA ASN A 94 8.54 10.56 -14.86
C ASN A 94 8.23 9.60 -13.70
N VAL A 95 7.02 9.06 -13.62
CA VAL A 95 6.63 8.08 -12.59
C VAL A 95 7.38 6.76 -12.78
N GLN A 96 7.54 6.29 -14.01
CA GLN A 96 8.33 5.08 -14.29
C GLN A 96 9.80 5.26 -13.90
N ASN A 97 10.39 6.42 -14.22
CA ASN A 97 11.75 6.75 -13.82
C ASN A 97 11.90 6.80 -12.29
N LEU A 98 10.91 7.33 -11.58
CA LEU A 98 10.88 7.31 -10.12
C LEU A 98 10.83 5.87 -9.59
N VAL A 99 9.93 5.03 -10.09
CA VAL A 99 9.82 3.63 -9.65
C VAL A 99 11.15 2.89 -9.84
N ALA A 100 11.77 3.02 -11.01
CA ALA A 100 13.08 2.41 -11.29
C ALA A 100 14.16 2.94 -10.35
N ARG A 101 14.15 4.25 -10.05
CA ARG A 101 15.10 4.82 -9.09
C ARG A 101 14.89 4.25 -7.69
N LEU A 102 13.65 4.24 -7.21
CA LEU A 102 13.30 3.75 -5.88
C LEU A 102 13.67 2.29 -5.69
N GLU A 103 13.47 1.45 -6.70
CA GLU A 103 13.85 0.03 -6.67
C GLU A 103 15.34 -0.17 -6.35
N THR A 104 16.19 0.76 -6.79
CA THR A 104 17.64 0.69 -6.56
C THR A 104 18.11 1.45 -5.30
N ALA A 105 17.33 2.41 -4.83
CA ALA A 105 17.73 3.35 -3.78
C ALA A 105 17.18 3.00 -2.39
N ILE A 106 16.02 2.32 -2.34
CA ILE A 106 15.33 1.98 -1.10
C ILE A 106 15.85 0.64 -0.55
N SER A 107 16.15 0.59 0.75
CA SER A 107 16.65 -0.63 1.40
C SER A 107 15.56 -1.51 2.01
N VAL A 108 14.37 -0.95 2.26
CA VAL A 108 13.18 -1.69 2.70
C VAL A 108 12.41 -2.25 1.50
N PRO A 109 11.56 -3.27 1.67
CA PRO A 109 10.67 -3.73 0.61
C PRO A 109 9.90 -2.58 -0.05
N LEU A 110 10.00 -2.48 -1.36
CA LEU A 110 9.20 -1.59 -2.19
C LEU A 110 8.04 -2.40 -2.79
N ILE A 111 6.83 -1.89 -2.66
CA ILE A 111 5.62 -2.47 -3.22
C ILE A 111 5.01 -1.45 -4.18
N VAL A 112 4.59 -1.88 -5.37
CA VAL A 112 3.99 -1.00 -6.37
C VAL A 112 2.66 -1.54 -6.88
N SER A 113 1.70 -0.65 -7.12
CA SER A 113 0.43 -1.02 -7.73
C SER A 113 0.64 -1.70 -9.09
N ALA A 114 -0.24 -2.66 -9.40
CA ALA A 114 -0.18 -3.51 -10.60
C ALA A 114 0.15 -2.77 -11.91
N ALA A 115 -0.41 -1.58 -12.10
CA ALA A 115 -0.22 -0.77 -13.31
C ALA A 115 1.25 -0.32 -13.53
N TYR A 116 2.06 -0.27 -12.47
CA TYR A 116 3.46 0.14 -12.49
C TYR A 116 4.43 -1.03 -12.33
N ALA A 117 3.94 -2.19 -11.89
CA ALA A 117 4.74 -3.38 -11.61
C ALA A 117 5.33 -4.05 -12.85
N LYS A 118 4.80 -3.78 -14.05
CA LYS A 118 5.17 -4.50 -15.29
C LYS A 118 6.67 -4.39 -15.62
N ASN A 119 7.27 -3.23 -15.34
CA ASN A 119 8.68 -2.95 -15.64
C ASN A 119 9.56 -2.93 -14.38
N ALA A 120 8.99 -3.21 -13.21
CA ALA A 120 9.70 -3.22 -11.92
C ALA A 120 9.89 -4.67 -11.44
N GLY A 121 10.98 -4.95 -10.73
CA GLY A 121 11.26 -6.27 -10.13
C GLY A 121 10.69 -6.45 -8.72
N CYS A 122 10.13 -5.41 -8.13
CA CYS A 122 9.70 -5.35 -6.73
C CYS A 122 8.36 -6.08 -6.43
N ALA A 123 7.87 -6.04 -5.20
CA ALA A 123 6.59 -6.67 -4.85
C ALA A 123 5.41 -5.92 -5.50
N VAL A 124 4.31 -6.63 -5.73
CA VAL A 124 3.14 -6.10 -6.45
C VAL A 124 1.94 -5.97 -5.51
N PHE A 125 1.35 -4.78 -5.46
CA PHE A 125 0.08 -4.53 -4.81
C PHE A 125 -1.08 -4.70 -5.80
N LEU A 126 -2.01 -5.59 -5.48
CA LEU A 126 -3.19 -5.88 -6.30
C LEU A 126 -4.46 -5.50 -5.54
N PRO A 127 -5.51 -5.04 -6.25
CA PRO A 127 -6.82 -4.88 -5.67
C PRO A 127 -7.40 -6.24 -5.22
N PRO A 128 -8.55 -6.26 -4.53
CA PRO A 128 -9.20 -7.51 -4.16
C PRO A 128 -9.47 -8.38 -5.39
N VAL A 129 -9.29 -9.69 -5.23
CA VAL A 129 -9.53 -10.66 -6.30
C VAL A 129 -11.01 -10.63 -6.68
N PRO A 130 -11.36 -10.45 -7.97
CA PRO A 130 -12.75 -10.49 -8.42
C PRO A 130 -13.41 -11.83 -8.07
N ALA A 131 -14.66 -11.79 -7.61
CA ALA A 131 -15.37 -12.98 -7.17
C ALA A 131 -15.71 -13.97 -8.30
N ASP A 132 -15.71 -13.49 -9.55
CA ASP A 132 -16.04 -14.22 -10.76
C ASP A 132 -14.82 -14.79 -11.50
N VAL A 133 -13.60 -14.51 -11.03
CA VAL A 133 -12.35 -14.97 -11.67
C VAL A 133 -11.63 -15.98 -10.76
N PRO A 134 -11.25 -17.17 -11.28
CA PRO A 134 -10.43 -18.10 -10.51
C PRO A 134 -9.12 -17.45 -10.04
N LEU A 135 -8.78 -17.62 -8.75
CA LEU A 135 -7.58 -17.03 -8.15
C LEU A 135 -6.30 -17.34 -8.94
N SER A 136 -6.15 -18.57 -9.43
CA SER A 136 -5.00 -19.00 -10.23
C SER A 136 -4.89 -18.28 -11.57
N GLU A 137 -6.02 -17.91 -12.16
CA GLU A 137 -6.08 -17.15 -13.41
C GLU A 137 -5.74 -15.68 -13.15
N TYR A 138 -6.37 -15.08 -12.12
CA TYR A 138 -6.13 -13.70 -11.72
C TYR A 138 -4.66 -13.42 -11.38
N LEU A 139 -4.01 -14.33 -10.65
CA LEU A 139 -2.61 -14.18 -10.23
C LEU A 139 -1.60 -14.66 -11.28
N SER A 140 -2.04 -15.21 -12.41
CA SER A 140 -1.16 -15.89 -13.38
C SER A 140 -0.06 -14.97 -13.95
N SER A 141 -0.38 -13.70 -14.19
CA SER A 141 0.57 -12.70 -14.72
C SER A 141 1.66 -12.31 -13.72
N TRP A 142 1.47 -12.63 -12.44
CA TRP A 142 2.38 -12.26 -11.34
C TRP A 142 3.14 -13.46 -10.78
N ARG A 143 3.18 -14.56 -11.53
CA ARG A 143 3.85 -15.80 -11.11
C ARG A 143 5.30 -15.52 -10.71
N GLY A 144 5.67 -15.98 -9.51
CA GLY A 144 7.02 -15.85 -8.97
C GLY A 144 7.33 -14.47 -8.35
N ARG A 145 6.36 -13.54 -8.35
CA ARG A 145 6.46 -12.25 -7.65
C ARG A 145 5.91 -12.37 -6.23
N GLU A 146 6.44 -11.56 -5.33
CA GLU A 146 5.76 -11.30 -4.04
C GLU A 146 4.51 -10.46 -4.29
N ILE A 147 3.38 -10.88 -3.72
CA ILE A 147 2.06 -10.27 -3.95
C ILE A 147 1.49 -9.80 -2.63
N TRP A 148 1.08 -8.53 -2.60
CA TRP A 148 0.35 -7.89 -1.53
C TRP A 148 -1.06 -7.61 -2.04
N LEU A 149 -2.08 -7.98 -1.26
CA LEU A 149 -3.47 -7.82 -1.65
C LEU A 149 -4.12 -6.74 -0.80
N GLU A 150 -4.83 -5.82 -1.44
CA GLU A 150 -5.81 -5.00 -0.76
C GLU A 150 -6.88 -5.91 -0.15
N ALA A 151 -7.12 -5.75 1.15
CA ALA A 151 -8.20 -6.47 1.80
C ALA A 151 -9.54 -5.80 1.44
N ALA A 152 -10.50 -6.58 0.95
CA ALA A 152 -11.87 -6.09 0.85
C ALA A 152 -12.37 -5.73 2.26
N LEU A 153 -12.83 -4.48 2.43
CA LEU A 153 -13.23 -3.89 3.72
C LEU A 153 -14.21 -4.78 4.50
N ASP A 154 -15.12 -5.43 3.78
CA ASP A 154 -15.92 -6.54 4.24
C ASP A 154 -15.97 -7.52 3.06
N GLY A 155 -15.38 -8.71 3.19
CA GLY A 155 -15.65 -9.76 2.21
C GLY A 155 -17.16 -9.93 2.11
N LEU A 156 -17.75 -9.73 0.94
CA LEU A 156 -19.19 -9.82 0.73
C LEU A 156 -19.45 -10.83 -0.38
N GLU A 157 -20.26 -11.83 -0.09
CA GLU A 157 -20.91 -12.62 -1.13
C GLU A 157 -22.19 -11.88 -1.54
N ILE A 158 -22.36 -11.65 -2.84
CA ILE A 158 -23.56 -11.04 -3.41
C ILE A 158 -24.25 -12.12 -4.26
N THR A 159 -25.50 -12.42 -3.94
CA THR A 159 -26.33 -13.37 -4.70
C THR A 159 -27.47 -12.62 -5.38
N LEU A 160 -27.60 -12.78 -6.70
CA LEU A 160 -28.76 -12.27 -7.44
C LEU A 160 -29.96 -13.21 -7.21
N THR A 161 -31.07 -12.64 -6.76
CA THR A 161 -32.34 -13.33 -6.52
C THR A 161 -33.45 -12.65 -7.33
N GLU A 162 -34.62 -13.28 -7.44
CA GLU A 162 -35.79 -12.72 -8.14
C GLU A 162 -36.27 -11.39 -7.52
N SER A 163 -35.96 -11.12 -6.24
CA SER A 163 -36.30 -9.89 -5.54
C SER A 163 -35.16 -8.85 -5.51
N GLY A 164 -34.04 -9.13 -6.16
CA GLY A 164 -32.85 -8.26 -6.22
C GLY A 164 -31.59 -8.90 -5.64
N ALA A 165 -30.61 -8.07 -5.26
CA ALA A 165 -29.32 -8.54 -4.75
C ALA A 165 -29.38 -8.80 -3.22
N ALA A 166 -29.15 -10.05 -2.82
CA ALA A 166 -28.89 -10.43 -1.44
C ALA A 166 -27.40 -10.29 -1.12
N ARG A 167 -27.06 -9.80 0.08
CA ARG A 167 -25.68 -9.59 0.53
C ARG A 167 -25.43 -10.46 1.77
N ARG A 168 -24.33 -11.21 1.76
CA ARG A 168 -23.86 -11.99 2.91
C ARG A 168 -22.43 -11.59 3.25
N LEU A 169 -22.22 -11.15 4.49
CA LEU A 169 -20.87 -10.92 5.01
C LEU A 169 -20.13 -12.27 5.05
N LEU A 170 -18.96 -12.32 4.43
CA LEU A 170 -18.00 -13.39 4.65
C LEU A 170 -17.46 -13.25 6.08
N PRO A 171 -17.09 -14.38 6.72
CA PRO A 171 -16.52 -14.33 8.06
C PRO A 171 -15.38 -13.32 8.11
N ARG A 172 -15.39 -12.44 9.11
CA ARG A 172 -14.23 -11.59 9.37
C ARG A 172 -13.02 -12.51 9.56
N TRP A 173 -11.93 -12.17 8.91
CA TRP A 173 -10.66 -12.79 9.25
C TRP A 173 -10.32 -12.34 10.67
N GLU A 174 -10.58 -13.20 11.65
CA GLU A 174 -10.14 -12.99 13.03
C GLU A 174 -8.63 -13.16 13.05
N GLN A 175 -7.90 -12.10 13.44
CA GLN A 175 -6.48 -12.23 13.72
C GLN A 175 -6.31 -13.35 14.76
N PRO A 176 -5.37 -14.30 14.59
CA PRO A 176 -4.96 -15.14 15.69
C PRO A 176 -4.53 -14.22 16.83
N GLU A 177 -5.13 -14.39 18.01
CA GLU A 177 -4.70 -13.68 19.21
C GLU A 177 -3.18 -13.78 19.30
N ALA A 178 -2.51 -12.64 19.46
CA ALA A 178 -1.08 -12.62 19.73
C ALA A 178 -0.87 -13.47 21.00
N ALA A 179 -0.30 -14.66 20.82
CA ALA A 179 -0.03 -15.56 21.91
C ALA A 179 0.91 -14.86 22.91
N GLY A 180 0.33 -14.47 24.05
CA GLY A 180 1.03 -14.16 25.29
C GLY A 180 1.62 -12.77 25.38
N PHE A 181 0.90 -11.87 26.06
CA PHE A 181 1.50 -10.98 27.06
C PHE A 181 0.49 -10.78 28.20
N ARG A 182 0.75 -11.46 29.33
CA ARG A 182 0.31 -11.04 30.67
C ARG A 182 1.45 -10.26 31.29
#